data_AF-A0A2N5FC36-F1
#
_entry.id   AF-A0A2N5FC36-F1
#
_cell.length_a   1.000
_cell.length_b   1.000
_cell.length_c   1.000
_cell.angle_alpha   90.00
_cell.angle_beta   90.00
_cell.angle_gamma   90.00
#
_symmetry.space_group_name_H-M   'P 1'
#
loop_
_entity.id
_entity.type
_entity.pdbx_description
1 polymer ?
#
loop_
_entity_poly.entity_id
_entity_poly.type
_entity_poly.pdbx_seq_one_letter_code
_entity_poly.pdbx_strand_id
1 'polypeptide(L)'
;MKDHIFYDFWYLKSEEINLDGSDTGAVAYEVGINVFADEQFENLLDDVRISGLNKEEMLSFNLSSAHHLFGKLEEEGLHSIVHDIKTAGYYFVMGEKISVG
;
A
#
# COMPACT_ATOMS: atom_id res chain seq x y z
N MET A 1 26.23 -6.47 -3.69
CA MET A 1 24.98 -6.13 -4.40
C MET A 1 24.14 -5.35 -3.42
N LYS A 2 23.50 -4.24 -3.82
CA LYS A 2 22.42 -3.72 -2.99
C LYS A 2 21.27 -4.71 -3.19
N ASP A 3 20.80 -5.30 -2.11
CA ASP A 3 19.58 -6.09 -2.14
C ASP A 3 18.46 -5.12 -2.56
N HIS A 4 17.94 -5.32 -3.76
CA HIS A 4 16.85 -4.50 -4.27
C HIS A 4 15.57 -5.01 -3.63
N ILE A 5 14.88 -4.13 -2.90
CA ILE A 5 13.58 -4.40 -2.32
C ILE A 5 12.52 -3.92 -3.32
N PHE A 6 11.46 -4.71 -3.47
CA PHE A 6 10.34 -4.41 -4.35
C PHE A 6 9.08 -4.22 -3.53
N TYR A 7 8.27 -3.22 -3.89
CA TYR A 7 7.04 -2.87 -3.19
C TYR A 7 5.84 -3.03 -4.11
N ASP A 8 4.85 -3.83 -3.70
CA ASP A 8 3.58 -4.00 -4.42
C ASP A 8 2.40 -3.57 -3.55
N PHE A 9 1.61 -2.64 -4.08
CA PHE A 9 0.51 -2.02 -3.37
C PHE A 9 -0.85 -2.59 -3.80
N TRP A 10 -1.75 -2.72 -2.84
CA TRP A 10 -3.12 -3.21 -3.07
C TRP A 10 -4.13 -2.56 -2.13
N TYR A 11 -5.41 -2.67 -2.50
CA TYR A 11 -6.54 -2.23 -1.69
C TYR A 11 -7.41 -3.40 -1.26
N LEU A 12 -7.93 -3.33 -0.04
CA LEU A 12 -8.96 -4.26 0.44
C LEU A 12 -10.10 -3.50 1.08
N LYS A 13 -11.33 -3.93 0.76
CA LYS A 13 -12.55 -3.51 1.44
C LYS A 13 -12.92 -4.59 2.46
N SER A 14 -13.03 -4.22 3.72
CA SER A 14 -13.53 -5.08 4.80
C SER A 14 -14.86 -4.54 5.32
N GLU A 15 -15.81 -5.43 5.56
CA GLU A 15 -17.07 -5.06 6.22
C GLU A 15 -16.86 -5.20 7.73
N GLU A 16 -17.13 -4.13 8.49
CA GLU A 16 -17.06 -4.20 9.94
C GLU A 16 -18.32 -4.90 10.46
N ILE A 17 -18.14 -6.14 10.90
CA ILE A 17 -19.19 -6.87 11.60
C ILE A 17 -19.05 -6.52 13.08
N ASN A 18 -20.03 -5.82 13.66
CA ASN A 18 -20.04 -5.67 15.11
C ASN A 18 -20.24 -7.05 15.77
N LEU A 19 -19.49 -7.29 16.84
CA LEU A 19 -19.55 -8.52 17.64
C LEU A 19 -20.91 -8.72 18.35
N ASP A 20 -21.78 -7.72 18.35
CA ASP A 20 -23.14 -7.80 18.86
C ASP A 20 -24.17 -8.28 17.81
N GLY A 21 -23.74 -8.59 16.59
CA GLY A 21 -24.61 -9.07 15.52
C GLY A 21 -25.48 -8.00 14.87
N SER A 22 -25.27 -6.72 15.21
CA SER A 22 -25.88 -5.61 14.48
C SER A 22 -25.04 -5.28 13.24
N ASP A 23 -25.68 -5.35 12.08
CA ASP A 23 -25.09 -4.84 10.85
C ASP A 23 -25.13 -3.30 10.92
N THR A 24 -23.97 -2.68 11.19
CA THR A 24 -23.88 -1.22 11.26
C THR A 24 -23.81 -0.58 9.87
N GLY A 25 -23.57 -1.39 8.83
CA GLY A 25 -23.22 -0.90 7.49
C GLY A 25 -21.88 -0.16 7.45
N ALA A 26 -21.06 -0.21 8.51
CA ALA A 26 -19.74 0.41 8.54
C ALA A 26 -18.77 -0.41 7.68
N VAL A 27 -18.10 0.28 6.76
CA VAL A 27 -17.10 -0.31 5.87
C VAL A 27 -15.75 0.28 6.23
N ALA A 28 -14.78 -0.58 6.50
CA ALA A 28 -13.39 -0.21 6.65
C ALA A 28 -12.61 -0.60 5.39
N TYR A 29 -11.65 0.22 5.03
CA TYR A 29 -10.75 -0.03 3.92
C TYR A 29 -9.32 -0.18 4.43
N GLU A 30 -8.53 -0.94 3.68
CA GLU A 30 -7.12 -1.13 3.93
C GLU A 30 -6.31 -0.84 2.67
N VAL A 31 -5.14 -0.24 2.87
CA VAL A 31 -4.06 -0.21 1.89
C VAL A 31 -2.98 -1.17 2.39
N GLY A 32 -2.68 -2.18 1.58
CA GLY A 32 -1.61 -3.13 1.86
C GLY A 32 -0.38 -2.85 0.98
N ILE A 33 0.79 -3.10 1.56
CA ILE A 33 2.09 -2.94 0.90
C ILE A 33 2.89 -4.20 1.16
N ASN A 34 3.06 -5.01 0.13
CA ASN A 34 3.90 -6.19 0.21
C ASN A 34 5.34 -5.82 -0.14
N VAL A 35 6.29 -6.33 0.63
CA VAL A 35 7.72 -6.08 0.49
C VAL A 35 8.39 -7.37 0.03
N PHE A 36 9.04 -7.36 -1.13
CA PHE A 36 9.65 -8.55 -1.73
C PHE A 36 11.15 -8.40 -1.95
N ALA A 37 11.86 -9.53 -1.91
CA ALA A 37 13.29 -9.61 -2.24
C ALA A 37 13.55 -9.76 -3.75
N ASP A 38 12.51 -10.02 -4.53
CA ASP A 38 12.56 -10.28 -5.98
C ASP A 38 11.41 -9.62 -6.73
N GLU A 39 11.61 -9.40 -8.03
CA GLU A 39 10.62 -8.80 -8.95
C GLU A 39 9.55 -9.82 -9.40
N GLN A 40 9.72 -11.11 -9.10
CA GLN A 40 8.76 -12.17 -9.43
C GLN A 40 7.66 -12.33 -8.36
N PHE A 41 7.78 -11.60 -7.24
CA PHE A 41 6.89 -11.66 -6.09
C PHE A 41 6.86 -13.05 -5.41
N GLU A 42 7.96 -13.80 -5.47
CA GLU A 42 8.05 -15.15 -4.91
C GLU A 42 8.53 -15.17 -3.46
N ASN A 43 9.41 -14.23 -3.07
CA ASN A 43 10.00 -14.16 -1.74
C ASN A 43 9.51 -12.89 -1.01
N LEU A 44 8.38 -13.03 -0.32
CA LEU A 44 7.84 -12.00 0.58
C LEU A 44 8.75 -11.84 1.81
N LEU A 45 9.18 -10.61 2.06
CA LEU A 45 9.98 -10.20 3.21
C LEU A 45 9.12 -9.67 4.36
N ASP A 46 8.13 -8.83 4.03
CA ASP A 46 7.27 -8.15 5.01
C ASP A 46 5.93 -7.72 4.39
N ASP A 47 4.92 -7.46 5.23
CA ASP A 47 3.64 -6.85 4.83
C ASP A 47 3.26 -5.68 5.74
N VAL A 48 3.09 -4.49 5.15
CA VAL A 48 2.66 -3.28 5.85
C VAL A 48 1.20 -3.01 5.54
N ARG A 49 0.41 -2.65 6.55
CA ARG A 49 -1.01 -2.35 6.41
C ARG A 49 -1.38 -1.03 7.04
N ILE A 50 -2.19 -0.27 6.29
CA ILE A 50 -2.85 0.94 6.76
C ILE A 50 -4.34 0.61 6.78
N SER A 51 -4.86 0.31 7.96
CA SER A 51 -6.22 -0.19 8.18
C SER A 51 -7.15 0.87 8.78
N GLY A 52 -8.46 0.60 8.77
CA GLY A 52 -9.46 1.47 9.38
C GLY A 52 -9.76 2.74 8.57
N LEU A 53 -9.35 2.77 7.31
CA LEU A 53 -9.58 3.90 6.42
C LEU A 53 -11.06 3.94 6.02
N ASN A 54 -11.62 5.13 5.90
CA ASN A 54 -12.85 5.32 5.17
C ASN A 54 -12.58 5.31 3.64
N LYS A 55 -13.64 5.34 2.84
CA LYS A 55 -13.54 5.28 1.38
C LYS A 55 -12.73 6.43 0.79
N GLU A 56 -12.93 7.65 1.29
CA GLU A 56 -12.24 8.83 0.77
C GLU A 56 -10.75 8.82 1.12
N GLU A 57 -10.43 8.39 2.34
CA GLU A 57 -9.03 8.21 2.79
C GLU A 57 -8.32 7.15 1.94
N MET A 58 -8.94 5.99 1.73
CA MET A 58 -8.37 4.95 0.86
C MET A 58 -8.11 5.48 -0.56
N LEU A 59 -9.08 6.18 -1.15
CA LEU A 59 -8.94 6.74 -2.51
C LEU A 59 -7.88 7.84 -2.59
N SER A 60 -7.59 8.53 -1.49
CA SER A 60 -6.57 9.58 -1.44
C SER A 60 -5.15 9.05 -1.67
N PHE A 61 -4.88 7.77 -1.37
CA PHE A 61 -3.59 7.14 -1.66
C PHE A 61 -3.27 7.10 -3.15
N ASN A 62 -4.30 7.01 -4.00
CA ASN A 62 -4.18 7.01 -5.46
C ASN A 62 -2.94 6.25 -5.94
N LEU A 63 -2.93 4.92 -5.73
CA LEU A 63 -1.75 4.08 -5.98
C LEU A 63 -1.14 4.24 -7.38
N SER A 64 -1.89 4.69 -8.40
CA SER A 64 -1.35 4.92 -9.75
C SER A 64 -0.61 6.26 -9.92
N SER A 65 -0.63 7.15 -8.91
CA SER A 65 0.04 8.45 -8.95
C SER A 65 1.08 8.57 -7.86
N ALA A 66 2.36 8.47 -8.23
CA ALA A 66 3.50 8.55 -7.31
C ALA A 66 3.47 9.81 -6.43
N HIS A 67 3.07 10.97 -6.97
CA HIS A 67 3.03 12.22 -6.20
C HIS A 67 2.00 12.15 -5.06
N HIS A 68 0.80 11.67 -5.34
CA HIS A 68 -0.25 11.52 -4.32
C HIS A 68 0.07 10.39 -3.34
N LEU A 69 0.56 9.26 -3.85
CA LEU A 69 0.96 8.11 -3.05
C LEU A 69 2.04 8.50 -2.03
N PHE A 70 3.11 9.17 -2.47
CA PHE A 70 4.20 9.54 -1.57
C PHE A 70 3.76 10.51 -0.49
N GLY A 71 2.92 11.50 -0.81
CA GLY A 71 2.36 12.40 0.19
C GLY A 71 1.62 11.63 1.28
N LYS A 72 0.75 10.70 0.89
CA LYS A 72 0.00 9.86 1.83
C LYS A 72 0.89 8.91 2.64
N LEU A 73 1.87 8.25 2.01
CA LEU A 73 2.80 7.38 2.74
C LEU A 73 3.66 8.16 3.75
N GLU A 74 4.09 9.37 3.41
CA GLU A 74 4.82 10.25 4.33
C GLU A 74 3.93 10.69 5.51
N GLU A 75 2.64 10.97 5.29
CA GLU A 75 1.67 11.27 6.36
C GLU A 75 1.48 10.10 7.33
N GLU A 76 1.48 8.87 6.84
CA GLU A 76 1.43 7.65 7.65
C GLU A 76 2.78 7.24 8.27
N GLY A 77 3.84 8.05 8.07
CA GLY A 77 5.17 7.82 8.63
C GLY A 77 6.04 6.81 7.89
N LEU A 78 5.64 6.38 6.69
CA LEU A 78 6.33 5.37 5.86
C LEU A 78 7.42 5.97 4.96
N HIS A 79 8.23 6.88 5.51
CA HIS A 79 9.25 7.63 4.76
C HIS A 79 10.34 6.73 4.14
N SER A 80 10.67 5.60 4.76
CA SER A 80 11.65 4.64 4.24
C SER A 80 11.19 4.01 2.92
N ILE A 81 9.94 3.58 2.86
CA ILE A 81 9.32 3.02 1.65
C ILE A 81 9.37 4.03 0.51
N VAL A 82 9.01 5.29 0.80
CA VAL A 82 9.06 6.37 -0.19
C VAL A 82 10.47 6.63 -0.68
N HIS A 83 11.46 6.63 0.22
CA HIS A 83 12.87 6.80 -0.15
C HIS A 83 13.37 5.68 -1.06
N ASP A 84 13.04 4.44 -0.73
CA ASP A 84 13.45 3.26 -1.50
C ASP A 84 12.82 3.29 -2.90
N ILE A 85 11.52 3.58 -2.99
CA ILE A 85 10.81 3.69 -4.27
C ILE A 85 11.40 4.83 -5.14
N LYS A 86 11.66 6.01 -4.55
CA LYS A 86 12.30 7.13 -5.27
C LYS A 86 13.70 6.75 -5.77
N THR A 87 14.44 5.94 -5.01
CA THR A 87 15.77 5.45 -5.39
C THR A 87 15.71 4.39 -6.48
N ALA A 88 14.72 3.50 -6.43
CA ALA A 88 14.49 2.47 -7.45
C ALA A 88 13.92 3.05 -8.75
N GLY A 89 13.13 4.13 -8.66
CA GLY A 89 12.45 4.78 -9.78
C GLY A 89 11.15 4.09 -10.20
N TYR A 90 10.66 3.11 -9.43
CA TYR A 90 9.41 2.42 -9.70
C TYR A 90 8.89 1.68 -8.46
N TYR A 91 7.61 1.31 -8.52
CA TYR A 91 6.92 0.40 -7.59
C TYR A 91 5.86 -0.39 -8.36
N PHE A 92 5.13 -1.28 -7.68
CA PHE A 92 4.07 -2.07 -8.30
C PHE A 92 2.72 -1.80 -7.65
N VAL A 93 1.67 -1.95 -8.44
CA VAL A 93 0.29 -1.91 -7.98
C VAL A 93 -0.40 -3.14 -8.52
N MET A 94 -0.79 -4.07 -7.64
CA MET A 94 -1.36 -5.36 -8.04
C MET A 94 -0.50 -6.09 -9.10
N GLY A 95 0.82 -5.99 -8.98
CA GLY A 95 1.79 -6.56 -9.92
C GLY A 95 2.07 -5.73 -11.17
N GLU A 96 1.40 -4.59 -11.38
CA GLU A 96 1.66 -3.69 -12.50
C GLU A 96 2.73 -2.65 -12.14
N LYS A 97 3.79 -2.57 -12.94
CA LYS A 97 4.92 -1.66 -12.72
C LYS A 97 4.55 -0.20 -13.00
N ILE A 98 4.69 0.66 -12.00
CA ILE A 98 4.52 2.11 -12.10
C ILE A 98 5.88 2.79 -12.03
N SER A 99 6.22 3.57 -13.05
CA SER A 99 7.48 4.33 -13.08
C SER A 99 7.31 5.68 -12.38
N VAL A 100 8.32 6.06 -11.60
CA VAL A 100 8.41 7.35 -10.91
C VAL A 100 9.30 8.25 -11.76
N GLY A 101 8.67 9.11 -12.56
CA GLY A 101 9.35 10.09 -13.41
C GLY A 101 9.80 11.34 -12.66
#